data_AF-A0ABD5YPW3-F1
#
_entry.id   AF-A0ABD5YPW3-F1
#
_cell.length_a   1.000
_cell.length_b   1.000
_cell.length_c   1.000
_cell.angle_alpha   90.00
_cell.angle_beta   90.00
_cell.angle_gamma   90.00
#
_symmetry.space_group_name_H-M   'P 1'
#
loop_
_entity.id
_entity.type
_entity.pdbx_description
1 polymer ?
#
loop_
_entity_poly.entity_id
_entity_poly.type
_entity_poly.pdbx_seq_one_letter_code
_entity_poly.pdbx_strand_id
1 'polypeptide(L)' 'MGATKHQSKQNAIYEECPTCDRETSHSVSLQILTESNKTENAQFSREPYRVSKCQICGTETTLRMNNA' A
#
# COMPACT_ATOMS: atom_id res chain seq x y z
N MET A 1 16.25 30.77 -2.71
CA MET A 1 16.19 29.52 -1.90
C MET A 1 14.73 29.05 -1.89
N GLY A 2 14.36 28.17 -2.82
CA GLY A 2 13.01 27.60 -2.89
C GLY A 2 13.13 26.11 -3.04
N ALA A 3 13.13 25.38 -1.92
CA ALA A 3 13.04 23.93 -1.96
C ALA A 3 11.61 23.59 -2.38
N THR A 4 11.42 23.26 -3.66
CA THR A 4 10.16 22.74 -4.18
C THR A 4 9.93 21.39 -3.53
N LYS A 5 9.23 21.39 -2.39
CA LYS A 5 8.71 20.18 -1.75
C LYS A 5 7.74 19.59 -2.76
N HIS A 6 8.15 18.55 -3.49
CA HIS A 6 7.26 17.71 -4.27
C HIS A 6 6.23 17.17 -3.28
N GLN A 7 5.10 17.86 -3.20
CA GLN A 7 3.98 17.49 -2.36
C GLN A 7 3.38 16.28 -3.05
N SER A 8 3.87 15.09 -2.68
CA SER A 8 3.22 13.82 -2.94
C SER A 8 1.84 13.91 -2.30
N LYS A 9 0.87 14.50 -3.02
CA LYS A 9 -0.54 14.37 -2.72
C LYS A 9 -0.80 12.87 -2.77
N GLN A 10 -0.74 12.23 -1.62
CA GLN A 10 -1.24 10.88 -1.44
C GLN A 10 -2.71 10.99 -1.81
N ASN A 11 -3.08 10.54 -3.00
CA ASN A 11 -4.46 10.54 -3.44
C ASN A 11 -5.22 9.71 -2.42
N ALA A 12 -6.00 10.38 -1.58
CA ALA A 12 -6.80 9.72 -0.58
C ALA A 12 -7.92 9.00 -1.35
N ILE A 13 -7.88 7.67 -1.36
CA ILE A 13 -8.83 6.83 -2.09
C ILE A 13 -9.99 6.57 -1.15
N TYR A 14 -11.23 6.77 -1.59
CA TYR A 14 -12.39 6.35 -0.81
C TYR A 14 -12.70 4.90 -1.16
N GLU A 15 -12.66 4.02 -0.15
CA GLU A 15 -13.02 2.61 -0.28
C GLU A 15 -13.77 2.14 0.97
N GLU A 16 -14.49 1.01 0.86
CA GLU A 16 -15.20 0.44 1.99
C GLU A 16 -14.22 -0.11 3.03
N CYS A 17 -14.36 0.37 4.26
CA CYS A 17 -13.58 -0.12 5.37
C CYS A 17 -14.33 -1.27 6.05
N PRO A 18 -13.76 -2.49 6.14
CA PRO A 18 -14.41 -3.62 6.79
C PRO A 18 -14.58 -3.43 8.31
N THR A 19 -13.86 -2.47 8.91
CA THR A 19 -13.98 -2.14 10.34
C THR A 19 -14.98 -1.03 10.61
N CYS A 20 -15.11 -0.06 9.71
CA CYS A 20 -16.08 1.02 9.87
C CYS A 20 -17.44 0.70 9.22
N ASP A 21 -17.50 -0.37 8.41
CA ASP A 21 -18.68 -0.81 7.66
C ASP A 21 -19.26 0.33 6.79
N ARG A 22 -18.37 1.13 6.20
CA ARG A 22 -18.73 2.28 5.35
C ARG A 22 -17.55 2.71 4.48
N GLU A 23 -17.83 3.51 3.45
CA GLU A 23 -16.81 4.19 2.67
C GLU A 23 -16.04 5.21 3.53
N THR A 24 -14.73 5.08 3.54
CA THR A 24 -13.85 6.00 4.24
C THR A 24 -12.63 6.35 3.40
N SER A 25 -11.95 7.42 3.77
CA SER A 25 -10.70 7.80 3.13
C SER A 25 -9.57 6.85 3.56
N HIS A 26 -8.93 6.20 2.60
CA HIS A 26 -7.81 5.30 2.77
C HIS A 26 -6.56 5.87 2.09
N SER A 27 -5.42 5.73 2.77
CA SER A 27 -4.10 5.96 2.20
C SER A 27 -3.65 4.66 1.54
N VAL A 28 -3.55 4.69 0.22
CA VAL A 28 -3.16 3.51 -0.57
C VAL A 28 -1.73 3.69 -1.05
N SER A 29 -0.90 2.68 -0.85
CA SER A 29 0.51 2.68 -1.24
C SER A 29 0.90 1.33 -1.81
N LEU A 30 1.73 1.35 -2.85
CA LEU A 30 2.30 0.15 -3.44
C LEU A 30 3.64 -0.13 -2.76
N GLN A 31 3.73 -1.28 -2.08
CA GLN A 31 4.96 -1.75 -1.47
C GLN A 31 5.45 -2.98 -2.23
N ILE A 32 6.73 -2.98 -2.61
CA ILE A 32 7.37 -4.16 -3.19
C ILE A 32 8.03 -4.91 -2.05
N LEU A 33 7.46 -6.04 -1.64
CA LEU A 33 8.07 -6.89 -0.62
C LEU A 33 8.86 -8.02 -1.30
N THR A 34 9.97 -8.40 -0.69
CA THR A 34 10.78 -9.54 -1.11
C THR A 34 10.45 -10.69 -0.15
N GLU A 35 9.74 -11.71 -0.64
CA GLU A 35 9.31 -12.85 0.20
C GLU A 35 10.43 -13.90 0.42
N SER A 36 11.64 -13.69 -0.09
CA SER A 36 12.70 -14.71 -0.08
C SER A 36 13.73 -14.53 1.04
N ASN A 37 13.65 -15.37 2.08
CA ASN A 37 14.71 -15.59 3.09
C ASN A 37 15.81 -16.58 2.62
N LYS A 38 15.95 -16.84 1.32
CA LYS A 38 16.95 -17.78 0.78
C LYS A 38 17.83 -17.10 -0.27
N THR A 39 19.12 -17.06 0.03
CA THR A 39 20.19 -16.29 -0.61
C THR A 39 20.48 -16.64 -2.07
N GLU A 40 19.84 -17.67 -2.64
CA GLU A 40 20.18 -18.19 -3.97
C GLU A 40 19.24 -17.77 -5.11
N ASN A 41 18.07 -17.19 -4.84
CA ASN A 41 17.10 -16.78 -5.89
C ASN A 41 16.29 -15.50 -5.58
N ALA A 42 16.73 -14.71 -4.60
CA ALA A 42 15.97 -13.57 -4.06
C ALA A 42 15.73 -12.39 -5.02
N GLN A 43 16.33 -12.39 -6.23
CA GLN A 43 16.13 -11.33 -7.23
C GLN A 43 14.82 -11.45 -8.02
N PHE A 44 14.17 -12.62 -8.04
CA PHE A 44 13.02 -12.90 -8.90
C PHE A 44 11.65 -12.91 -8.19
N SER A 45 11.60 -12.82 -6.86
CA SER A 45 10.36 -12.83 -6.06
C SER A 45 10.07 -11.46 -5.43
N ARG A 46 10.08 -10.40 -6.26
CA ARG A 46 9.68 -9.06 -5.86
C ARG A 46 8.23 -8.87 -6.22
N GLU A 47 7.37 -8.87 -5.22
CA GLU A 47 5.93 -8.89 -5.45
C GLU A 47 5.30 -7.57 -4.99
N PRO A 48 4.45 -6.96 -5.84
CA PRO A 48 3.75 -5.74 -5.46
C PRO A 48 2.56 -6.07 -4.55
N TYR A 49 2.54 -5.41 -3.40
CA TYR A 49 1.43 -5.39 -2.46
C TYR A 49 0.79 -4.01 -2.48
N ARG A 50 -0.52 -3.97 -2.67
CA ARG A 50 -1.32 -2.79 -2.40
C ARG A 50 -1.62 -2.77 -0.91
N VAL A 51 -1.02 -1.83 -0.20
CA VAL A 51 -1.29 -1.58 1.22
C VAL A 51 -2.28 -0.42 1.29
N SER A 52 -3.47 -0.69 1.81
CA SER A 52 -4.54 0.29 2.01
C SER A 52 -4.75 0.50 3.50
N LYS A 53 -4.61 1.73 3.97
CA LYS A 53 -4.78 2.07 5.38
C LYS A 53 -5.90 3.08 5.56
N CYS A 54 -6.94 2.70 6.28
CA CYS A 54 -8.04 3.60 6.65
C CYS A 54 -7.50 4.78 7.47
N GLN A 55 -7.78 6.00 7.04
CA GLN A 55 -7.41 7.22 7.77
C GLN A 55 -8.35 7.51 8.95
N ILE A 56 -9.46 6.78 9.07
CA ILE A 56 -10.46 6.97 10.13
C ILE A 56 -10.20 6.04 11.33
N CYS A 57 -10.15 4.72 11.11
CA CYS A 57 -9.93 3.74 12.18
C CYS A 57 -8.49 3.23 12.26
N GLY A 58 -7.68 3.44 11.21
CA GLY A 58 -6.30 2.94 11.14
C GLY A 58 -6.14 1.51 10.64
N THR A 59 -7.23 0.79 10.33
CA THR A 59 -7.17 -0.57 9.77
C THR A 59 -6.36 -0.59 8.47
N GLU A 60 -5.39 -1.49 8.42
CA GLU A 60 -4.55 -1.72 7.25
C GLU A 60 -4.93 -3.03 6.57
N THR A 61 -4.98 -3.03 5.25
CA THR A 61 -5.28 -4.18 4.42
C THR A 61 -4.24 -4.28 3.33
N THR A 62 -3.58 -5.43 3.24
CA THR A 62 -2.56 -5.71 2.23
C THR A 62 -3.12 -6.67 1.20
N LEU A 63 -3.21 -6.24 -0.05
CA LEU A 63 -3.65 -7.06 -1.17
C LEU A 63 -2.45 -7.36 -2.07
N ARG A 64 -2.08 -8.64 -2.17
CA ARG A 64 -1.07 -9.12 -3.13
C ARG A 64 -1.62 -8.95 -4.54
N MET A 65 -0.91 -8.22 -5.40
CA MET A 65 -1.36 -7.92 -6.77
C MET A 65 -0.81 -8.92 -7.81
N ASN A 66 -0.55 -10.17 -7.42
CA ASN A 66 -0.15 -11.24 -8.33
C ASN A 66 -1.39 -11.93 -8.89
N ASN A 67 -1.79 -11.59 -10.12
CA ASN A 67 -2.51 -12.52 -10.99
C ASN A 67 -1.47 -13.10 -11.96
N ALA A 68 -0.91 -14.25 -11.60
CA ALA A 68 -0.25 -15.14 -12.54
C ALA A 68 -1.30 -16.05 -13.17
#